data_AF-A0A7Y4NQH9-F1
#
_entry.id   AF-A0A7Y4NQH9-F1
#
_cell.length_a   1.000
_cell.length_b   1.000
_cell.length_c   1.000
_cell.angle_alpha   90.00
_cell.angle_beta   90.00
_cell.angle_gamma   90.00
#
_symmetry.space_group_name_H-M   'P 1'
#
loop_
_entity.id
_entity.type
_entity.pdbx_description
1 polymer ?
#
loop_
_entity_poly.entity_id
_entity_poly.type
_entity_poly.pdbx_seq_one_letter_code
_entity_poly.pdbx_strand_id
1 'polypeptide(L)'
;MRTPRPSPASAEDLHARLSARITALEDRVRRLEARLALEARKPPPVRTRASVSAATVRTARPRPRCPGCTLELPRGRRGESCVWCGFMFAAVPRRARAPKTPRKPR
;
A
#
# COMPACT_ATOMS: atom_id res chain seq x y z
N MET A 1 -31.76 6.25 -35.03
CA MET A 1 -31.07 7.46 -34.54
C MET A 1 -29.57 7.26 -34.73
N ARG A 2 -28.88 8.10 -35.53
CA ARG A 2 -27.41 8.03 -35.68
C ARG A 2 -26.78 8.91 -34.60
N THR A 3 -25.90 8.35 -33.78
CA THR A 3 -25.06 9.12 -32.85
C THR A 3 -24.04 9.94 -33.64
N PRO A 4 -23.79 11.21 -33.28
CA PRO A 4 -22.78 12.01 -33.96
C PRO A 4 -21.40 11.40 -33.71
N ARG A 5 -20.64 11.16 -34.78
CA ARG A 5 -19.24 10.75 -34.70
C ARG A 5 -18.44 11.93 -34.12
N PRO A 6 -17.65 11.75 -33.06
CA PRO A 6 -16.83 12.82 -32.51
C PRO A 6 -15.89 13.36 -33.60
N SER A 7 -15.90 14.69 -33.77
CA SER A 7 -15.06 15.38 -34.74
C SER A 7 -13.59 15.28 -34.33
N PRO A 8 -12.64 15.14 -35.28
CA PRO A 8 -11.20 15.12 -34.96
C PRO A 8 -10.75 16.33 -34.14
N ALA A 9 -11.32 17.51 -34.39
CA ALA A 9 -11.04 18.73 -33.60
C ALA A 9 -11.35 18.54 -32.10
N SER A 10 -12.45 17.85 -31.76
CA SER A 10 -12.80 17.58 -30.36
C SER A 10 -11.88 16.56 -29.67
N ALA A 11 -11.25 15.68 -30.44
CA ALA A 11 -10.26 14.73 -29.93
C ALA A 11 -8.90 15.42 -29.68
N GLU A 12 -8.51 16.35 -30.56
CA GLU A 12 -7.31 17.18 -30.38
C GLU A 12 -7.43 18.10 -29.16
N ASP A 13 -8.58 18.74 -28.96
CA ASP A 13 -8.86 19.56 -27.78
C ASP A 13 -8.81 18.74 -26.48
N LEU A 14 -9.38 17.52 -26.51
CA LEU A 14 -9.30 16.59 -25.39
C LEU A 14 -7.84 16.23 -25.09
N HIS A 15 -7.07 15.91 -26.13
CA HIS A 15 -5.66 15.56 -26.01
C HIS A 15 -4.84 16.71 -25.44
N ALA A 16 -5.06 17.95 -25.89
CA ALA A 16 -4.41 19.14 -25.37
C ALA A 16 -4.75 19.40 -23.88
N ARG A 17 -6.01 19.16 -23.47
CA ARG A 17 -6.41 19.27 -22.06
C ARG A 17 -5.77 18.19 -21.20
N LEU A 18 -5.71 16.96 -21.70
CA LEU A 18 -5.09 15.85 -20.99
C LEU A 18 -3.57 16.05 -20.86
N SER A 19 -2.89 16.49 -21.92
CA SER A 19 -1.44 16.75 -21.88
C SER A 19 -1.12 17.87 -20.88
N ALA A 20 -1.88 18.97 -20.88
CA ALA A 20 -1.72 20.05 -19.89
C ALA A 20 -1.97 19.57 -18.45
N ARG A 21 -2.93 18.66 -18.26
CA ARG A 21 -3.20 18.08 -16.94
C ARG A 21 -2.08 17.14 -16.49
N ILE A 22 -1.53 16.33 -17.40
CA ILE A 22 -0.43 15.42 -17.13
C ILE A 22 0.80 16.20 -16.71
N THR A 23 1.20 17.22 -17.47
CA THR A 23 2.36 18.06 -17.13
C THR A 23 2.22 18.72 -15.76
N ALA A 24 1.03 19.26 -15.44
CA ALA A 24 0.74 19.83 -14.13
C ALA A 24 0.84 18.79 -12.99
N LEU A 25 0.39 17.55 -13.22
CA LEU A 25 0.49 16.46 -12.25
C LEU A 25 1.94 16.03 -12.04
N GLU A 26 2.71 15.89 -13.11
CA GLU A 26 4.14 15.57 -13.03
C GLU A 26 4.92 16.63 -12.23
N ASP A 27 4.66 17.92 -12.46
CA ASP A 27 5.28 19.00 -11.68
C ASP A 27 4.91 18.94 -10.21
N ARG A 28 3.68 18.54 -9.89
CA ARG A 28 3.24 18.36 -8.51
C ARG A 28 3.94 17.18 -7.86
N VAL A 29 4.08 16.05 -8.57
CA VAL A 29 4.80 14.86 -8.09
C VAL A 29 6.27 15.20 -7.83
N ARG A 30 6.95 15.84 -8.79
CA ARG A 30 8.35 16.29 -8.63
C ARG A 30 8.54 17.13 -7.37
N ARG A 31 7.62 18.08 -7.11
CA ARG A 31 7.66 18.91 -5.89
C ARG A 31 7.42 18.12 -4.60
N LEU A 32 6.52 17.13 -4.62
CA LEU A 32 6.27 16.26 -3.48
C LEU A 32 7.47 15.37 -3.18
N GLU A 33 8.08 14.79 -4.21
CA GLU A 33 9.29 13.98 -4.09
C GLU A 33 10.46 14.80 -3.53
N ALA A 34 10.66 16.03 -4.02
CA ALA A 34 11.67 16.94 -3.48
C ALA A 34 11.43 17.23 -1.98
N ARG A 35 10.18 17.47 -1.56
CA ARG A 35 9.83 17.66 -0.15
C ARG A 35 10.09 16.42 0.69
N LEU A 36 9.71 15.24 0.20
CA LEU A 36 9.97 13.97 0.88
C LEU A 36 11.46 13.67 1.00
N ALA A 37 12.26 14.00 -0.03
CA ALA A 37 13.71 13.87 0.02
C ALA A 37 14.33 14.78 1.10
N LEU A 38 13.80 16.00 1.27
CA LEU A 38 14.23 16.90 2.34
C LEU A 38 13.84 16.38 3.74
N GLU A 39 12.61 15.87 3.89
CA GLU A 39 12.17 15.26 5.16
C GLU A 39 12.94 13.98 5.49
N ALA A 40 13.28 13.15 4.50
CA ALA A 40 14.08 11.94 4.69
C ALA A 40 15.52 12.23 5.13
N ARG A 41 16.07 13.40 4.76
CA ARG A 41 17.37 13.88 5.24
C ARG A 41 17.32 14.42 6.67
N LYS A 42 16.12 14.72 7.18
CA LYS A 42 15.97 15.12 8.58
C LYS A 42 16.22 13.89 9.44
N PRO A 43 17.21 13.93 10.36
CA PRO A 43 17.40 12.81 11.28
C PRO A 43 16.09 12.58 12.03
N PRO A 44 15.67 11.30 12.22
CA PRO A 44 14.45 11.02 12.95
C PRO A 44 14.53 11.72 14.31
N PRO A 45 13.43 12.35 14.80
CA PRO A 45 13.43 12.85 16.16
C PRO A 45 13.83 11.67 17.04
N VAL A 46 14.91 11.84 17.80
CA VAL A 46 15.47 10.83 18.70
C VAL A 46 14.43 10.57 19.79
N ARG A 47 13.43 9.75 19.47
CA ARG A 47 12.63 9.07 20.46
C ARG A 47 13.49 7.93 20.93
N THR A 48 14.23 8.19 21.99
CA THR A 48 14.77 7.19 22.91
C THR A 48 13.64 6.24 23.27
N ARG A 49 13.52 5.14 22.52
CA ARG A 49 12.82 3.94 22.95
C ARG A 49 13.81 2.80 22.87
N ALA A 50 14.35 2.54 24.05
CA ALA A 50 14.95 1.32 24.53
C ALA A 50 15.09 0.20 23.48
N SER A 51 16.35 -0.16 23.25
CA SER A 51 16.82 -1.49 22.90
C SER A 51 15.74 -2.58 22.93
N VAL A 52 15.36 -3.07 21.75
CA VAL A 52 14.91 -4.46 21.64
C VAL A 52 15.95 -5.16 20.80
N SER A 53 16.95 -5.61 21.52
CA SER A 53 18.09 -6.39 21.07
C SER A 53 17.68 -7.53 20.14
N ALA A 54 18.58 -7.80 19.21
CA ALA A 54 18.73 -9.11 18.60
C ALA A 54 18.70 -10.22 19.68
N ALA A 55 18.34 -11.43 19.23
CA ALA A 55 18.26 -12.67 20.00
C ALA A 55 16.95 -12.92 20.78
N THR A 56 15.98 -13.52 20.08
CA THR A 56 15.31 -14.73 20.60
C THR A 56 14.84 -15.58 19.42
N VAL A 57 15.57 -16.67 19.25
CA VAL A 57 15.21 -17.91 18.56
C VAL A 57 13.79 -18.33 18.93
N ARG A 58 12.97 -18.67 17.92
CA ARG A 58 11.91 -19.72 17.94
C ARG A 58 11.05 -19.60 16.68
N THR A 59 11.30 -20.47 15.69
CA THR A 59 10.32 -20.98 14.71
C THR A 59 9.12 -20.07 14.42
N ALA A 60 9.37 -18.85 13.95
CA ALA A 60 8.32 -17.88 13.72
C ALA A 60 7.64 -18.18 12.38
N ARG A 61 6.35 -18.50 12.42
CA ARG A 61 5.49 -18.59 11.23
C ARG A 61 5.80 -17.42 10.28
N PRO A 62 5.82 -17.64 8.96
CA PRO A 62 6.10 -16.59 7.99
C PRO A 62 5.20 -15.40 8.30
N ARG A 63 5.81 -14.22 8.44
CA ARG A 63 5.09 -12.99 8.75
C ARG A 63 4.01 -12.80 7.70
N PRO A 64 2.78 -12.43 8.09
CA PRO A 64 1.73 -12.17 7.12
C PRO A 64 2.16 -11.01 6.22
N ARG A 65 2.23 -11.28 4.92
CA ARG A 65 2.44 -10.26 3.89
C ARG A 65 1.10 -9.64 3.49
N CYS A 66 1.12 -8.37 3.09
CA CYS A 66 -0.06 -7.73 2.53
C CYS A 66 -0.41 -8.34 1.16
N PRO A 67 -1.68 -8.67 0.84
CA PRO A 67 -2.05 -9.16 -0.50
C PRO A 67 -1.86 -8.12 -1.60
N GLY A 68 -2.02 -6.82 -1.29
CA GLY A 68 -1.93 -5.75 -2.29
C GLY A 68 -0.50 -5.34 -2.63
N CYS A 69 0.37 -5.16 -1.63
CA CYS A 69 1.74 -4.69 -1.85
C CYS A 69 2.83 -5.72 -1.53
N THR A 70 2.47 -6.92 -1.04
CA THR A 70 3.38 -8.01 -0.67
C THR A 70 4.43 -7.70 0.42
N LEU A 71 4.43 -6.48 0.97
CA LEU A 71 5.32 -6.07 2.06
C LEU A 71 4.96 -6.75 3.39
N GLU A 72 5.96 -6.86 4.26
CA GLU A 72 5.79 -7.37 5.63
C GLU A 72 5.00 -6.38 6.49
N LEU A 73 3.97 -6.90 7.18
CA LEU A 73 3.18 -6.10 8.10
C LEU A 73 3.93 -5.87 9.42
N PRO A 74 3.95 -4.62 9.96
CA PRO A 74 4.52 -4.33 11.27
C PRO A 74 3.81 -5.11 12.39
N ARG A 75 4.53 -5.36 13.50
CA ARG A 75 3.98 -6.08 14.66
C ARG A 75 2.90 -5.23 15.34
N GLY A 76 1.66 -5.71 15.44
CA GLY A 76 0.58 -5.00 16.14
C GLY A 76 -0.84 -5.42 15.77
N ARG A 77 -1.84 -4.73 16.33
CA ARG A 77 -3.26 -4.89 15.99
C ARG A 77 -3.42 -4.63 14.49
N ARG A 78 -3.91 -5.62 13.75
CA ARG A 78 -4.26 -5.47 12.35
C ARG A 78 -5.44 -4.50 12.28
N GLY A 79 -5.24 -3.31 11.72
CA GLY A 79 -6.35 -2.48 11.26
C GLY A 79 -7.08 -3.17 10.10
N GLU A 80 -8.19 -2.59 9.67
CA GLU A 80 -8.94 -3.08 8.51
C GLU A 80 -8.15 -2.94 7.19
N SER A 81 -7.21 -1.98 7.14
CA SER A 81 -6.39 -1.66 5.97
C SER A 81 -4.88 -1.81 6.22
N CYS A 82 -4.13 -2.01 5.13
CA CYS A 82 -2.68 -2.03 5.13
C CYS A 82 -2.11 -0.63 5.37
N VAL A 83 -1.18 -0.51 6.32
CA VAL A 83 -0.53 0.76 6.66
C VAL A 83 0.32 1.32 5.51
N TRP A 84 0.78 0.47 4.59
CA TRP A 84 1.66 0.89 3.49
C TRP A 84 0.91 1.34 2.23
N CYS A 85 -0.12 0.60 1.82
CA CYS A 85 -0.82 0.83 0.55
C CYS A 85 -2.34 1.02 0.69
N GLY A 86 -2.88 1.03 1.91
CA GLY A 86 -4.31 1.18 2.16
C GLY A 86 -5.17 -0.05 1.82
N PHE A 87 -4.57 -1.16 1.39
CA PHE A 87 -5.29 -2.37 1.00
C PHE A 87 -6.19 -2.91 2.12
N MET A 88 -7.50 -3.05 1.86
CA MET A 88 -8.45 -3.57 2.83
C MET A 88 -8.35 -5.10 2.95
N PHE A 89 -7.98 -5.61 4.13
CA PHE A 89 -7.81 -7.05 4.34
C PHE A 89 -9.13 -7.83 4.33
N ALA A 90 -10.26 -7.16 4.58
CA ALA A 90 -11.59 -7.76 4.50
C ALA A 90 -11.97 -8.14 3.06
N ALA A 91 -11.35 -7.54 2.05
CA ALA A 91 -11.61 -7.84 0.63
C ALA A 91 -11.06 -9.22 0.19
N VAL A 92 -10.27 -9.90 1.02
CA VAL A 92 -9.71 -11.21 0.70
C VAL A 92 -10.15 -12.23 1.76
N PRO A 93 -10.85 -13.31 1.39
CA PRO A 93 -11.18 -14.36 2.33
C PRO A 93 -9.89 -14.99 2.86
N ARG A 94 -9.69 -14.94 4.17
CA ARG A 94 -8.60 -15.70 4.80
C ARG A 94 -8.89 -17.17 4.61
N ARG A 95 -7.97 -17.89 3.95
CA ARG A 95 -7.98 -19.37 3.97
C ARG A 95 -8.02 -19.82 5.43
N ALA A 96 -9.17 -20.32 5.85
CA ALA A 96 -9.38 -20.84 7.19
C ALA A 96 -8.38 -21.98 7.42
N ARG A 97 -7.63 -21.92 8.52
CA ARG A 97 -6.87 -23.08 8.98
C ARG A 97 -7.87 -24.18 9.29
N ALA A 98 -7.69 -25.34 8.66
CA ALA A 98 -8.52 -26.52 8.88
C ALA A 98 -8.69 -26.79 10.38
N PRO A 99 -9.92 -27.05 10.86
CA PRO A 99 -10.15 -27.39 12.26
C PRO A 99 -9.43 -28.71 12.56
N LYS A 100 -8.53 -28.69 13.55
CA LYS A 100 -7.94 -29.92 14.09
C LYS A 100 -9.07 -30.70 14.77
N THR A 101 -9.43 -31.83 14.21
CA THR A 101 -10.35 -32.81 14.81
C THR A 101 -9.87 -33.21 16.21
N PRO A 102 -10.70 -33.15 17.26
CA PRO A 102 -10.33 -33.65 18.57
C PRO A 102 -10.20 -35.18 18.52
N ARG A 103 -9.05 -35.70 18.92
CA ARG A 103 -8.89 -37.14 19.19
C ARG A 103 -9.73 -37.50 20.41
N LYS A 104 -10.67 -38.42 20.22
CA LYS A 104 -11.53 -39.01 21.26
C LYS A 104 -10.69 -40.01 22.08
N PRO A 105 -10.73 -39.98 23.43
CA PRO A 105 -10.22 -41.09 24.23
C PRO A 105 -11.37 -42.04 24.55
N ARG A 106 -11.25 -43.31 24.16
CA ARG A 106 -11.81 -44.44 24.91
C ARG A 106 -11.10 -45.72 24.52
#